data_AF-A0A0N5AXC6-F1
#
_entry.id   AF-A0A0N5AXC6-F1
#
_cell.length_a   1.000
_cell.length_b   1.000
_cell.length_c   1.000
_cell.angle_alpha   90.00
_cell.angle_beta   90.00
_cell.angle_gamma   90.00
#
_symmetry.space_group_name_H-M   'P 1'
#
loop_
_entity.id
_entity.type
_entity.pdbx_description
1 polymer ?
#
loop_
_entity_poly.entity_id
_entity_poly.type
_entity_poly.pdbx_seq_one_letter_code
_entity_poly.pdbx_strand_id
1 'polypeptide(L)'
;MVKLFQLQQPKLLYLSSLNTPLAASRKEARGVQLDEVDRLPHTLKYFAALFIFSLTIVPTVFLNAVSFLWSKDDTKLARKSVNERHLSKLLRILCITIHIFQLGPIIWYIQAIISGIKFRHANDMRTKQHFYCEMVMADRDASLLRFFEAFIESMPQVLVQGYIFLGVYNELKDDQRLLFTAYFQILSLLCSLISSCWSISLQHRNLRIARPDKDNMTATETFLQFIWRFSTISARYTCLVFFAVAFHHWIFIVLCIHFFISLVHVSALQLTQIDNSSSKPGLICVGLVIVCAIIHIFTPFNMAEGPTIWRYLCGYTIEVLEAMVLIFASLLFL
;
A
#
# COMPACT_ATOMS: atom_id res chain seq x y z
N MET A 1 7.06 9.97 -20.99
CA MET A 1 7.76 9.23 -19.91
C MET A 1 9.28 9.18 -20.11
N VAL A 2 9.79 8.66 -21.23
CA VAL A 2 11.25 8.57 -21.54
C VAL A 2 12.01 9.91 -21.43
N LYS A 3 11.43 11.01 -21.93
CA LYS A 3 12.02 12.36 -21.79
C LYS A 3 11.93 12.95 -20.38
N LEU A 4 10.99 12.49 -19.53
CA LEU A 4 10.84 12.91 -18.13
C LEU A 4 12.01 12.36 -17.28
N PHE A 5 12.39 11.12 -17.57
CA PHE A 5 13.51 10.42 -16.93
C PHE A 5 14.88 10.84 -17.46
N GLN A 6 14.99 11.31 -18.71
CA GLN A 6 16.26 11.79 -19.28
C GLN A 6 16.56 13.27 -19.05
N LEU A 7 15.55 14.13 -18.86
CA LEU A 7 15.74 15.58 -18.73
C LEU A 7 15.97 16.06 -17.30
N GLN A 8 15.99 15.14 -16.33
CA GLN A 8 16.33 15.47 -14.95
C GLN A 8 17.84 15.39 -14.69
N GLN A 9 18.67 15.24 -15.72
CA GLN A 9 20.13 15.28 -15.60
C GLN A 9 20.72 16.51 -16.31
N PRO A 10 21.56 17.31 -15.62
CA PRO A 10 22.44 18.24 -16.30
C PRO A 10 23.50 17.44 -17.07
N LYS A 11 23.62 17.70 -18.37
CA LYS A 11 24.70 17.15 -19.20
C LYS A 11 26.05 17.55 -18.58
N LEU A 12 26.80 16.55 -18.13
CA LEU A 12 28.24 16.63 -17.88
C LEU A 12 28.95 16.95 -19.20
N LEU A 13 29.18 18.22 -19.50
CA LEU A 13 30.18 18.65 -20.48
C LEU A 13 30.51 20.13 -20.23
N TYR A 14 31.79 20.38 -20.01
CA TYR A 14 32.45 21.67 -19.80
C TYR A 14 32.34 22.30 -18.41
N LEU A 15 33.21 21.89 -17.50
CA LEU A 15 33.92 22.84 -16.62
C LEU A 15 35.35 22.34 -16.36
N SER A 16 36.18 22.30 -17.41
CA SER A 16 37.60 22.60 -17.24
C SER A 16 37.75 24.11 -17.36
N SER A 17 38.34 24.74 -16.35
CA SER A 17 38.61 26.19 -16.23
C SER A 17 37.42 27.05 -15.79
N LEU A 18 37.39 27.44 -14.51
CA LEU A 18 37.83 28.78 -14.08
C LEU A 18 37.58 28.96 -12.56
N ASN A 19 38.53 29.60 -11.90
CA ASN A 19 38.44 30.07 -10.52
C ASN A 19 37.35 31.16 -10.35
N THR A 20 36.10 30.77 -10.20
CA THR A 20 35.01 31.67 -9.74
C THR A 20 34.67 31.42 -8.28
N PRO A 21 34.35 32.46 -7.47
CA PRO A 21 33.98 32.29 -6.07
C PRO A 21 32.75 31.40 -5.95
N LEU A 22 32.88 30.27 -5.22
CA LEU A 22 31.89 29.20 -5.05
C LEU A 22 30.45 29.68 -4.79
N ALA A 23 30.26 30.84 -4.14
CA ALA A 23 28.94 31.38 -3.84
C ALA A 23 28.20 31.99 -5.05
N ALA A 24 28.93 32.55 -6.02
CA ALA A 24 28.34 33.13 -7.23
C ALA A 24 27.94 32.03 -8.22
N SER A 25 28.85 31.07 -8.45
CA SER A 25 28.58 29.88 -9.27
C SER A 25 27.42 29.04 -8.70
N ARG A 26 27.26 28.97 -7.38
CA ARG A 26 26.14 28.26 -6.72
C ARG A 26 24.80 28.98 -6.85
N LYS A 27 24.76 30.32 -6.84
CA LYS A 27 23.53 31.09 -7.12
C LYS A 27 23.12 30.97 -8.59
N GLU A 28 24.09 30.99 -9.49
CA GLU A 28 23.88 30.83 -10.93
C GLU A 28 23.39 29.41 -11.25
N ALA A 29 24.01 28.37 -10.68
CA ALA A 29 23.54 26.99 -10.80
C ALA A 29 22.12 26.79 -10.24
N ARG A 30 21.79 27.42 -9.09
CA ARG A 30 20.44 27.35 -8.52
C ARG A 30 19.41 28.13 -9.37
N GLY A 31 19.81 29.24 -9.99
CA GLY A 31 18.99 29.97 -10.96
C GLY A 31 18.74 29.15 -12.23
N VAL A 32 19.78 28.49 -12.75
CA VAL A 32 19.70 27.59 -13.91
C VAL A 32 18.80 26.39 -13.62
N GLN A 33 18.86 25.79 -12.43
CA GLN A 33 18.04 24.63 -12.06
C GLN A 33 16.57 24.99 -11.86
N LEU A 34 16.27 26.17 -11.30
CA LEU A 34 14.91 26.72 -11.25
C LEU A 34 14.38 27.03 -12.67
N ASP A 35 15.21 27.62 -13.53
CA ASP A 35 14.87 27.88 -14.92
C ASP A 35 14.70 26.59 -15.74
N GLU A 36 15.37 25.49 -15.39
CA GLU A 36 15.24 24.19 -16.05
C GLU A 36 13.95 23.47 -15.65
N VAL A 37 13.58 23.52 -14.37
CA VAL A 37 12.29 23.02 -13.88
C VAL A 37 11.14 23.84 -14.44
N ASP A 38 11.30 25.15 -14.63
CA ASP A 38 10.31 25.98 -15.31
C ASP A 38 10.29 25.79 -16.84
N ARG A 39 11.41 25.40 -17.44
CA ARG A 39 11.51 25.00 -18.86
C ARG A 39 11.06 23.57 -19.17
N LEU A 40 10.71 22.76 -18.16
CA LEU A 40 10.07 21.47 -18.44
C LEU A 40 8.78 21.73 -19.23
N PRO A 41 8.57 21.04 -20.37
CA PRO A 41 7.38 21.25 -21.17
C PRO A 41 6.15 20.99 -20.29
N HIS A 42 5.18 21.90 -20.28
CA HIS A 42 4.01 21.82 -19.39
C HIS A 42 3.32 20.45 -19.43
N THR A 43 3.33 19.80 -20.60
CA THR A 43 2.86 18.42 -20.81
C THR A 43 3.45 17.43 -19.79
N LEU A 44 4.72 17.58 -19.46
CA LEU A 44 5.47 16.71 -18.57
C LEU A 44 5.05 16.86 -17.11
N LYS A 45 4.83 18.10 -16.66
CA LYS A 45 4.28 18.42 -15.34
C LYS A 45 2.86 17.85 -15.21
N TYR A 46 2.03 17.98 -16.26
CA TYR A 46 0.70 17.38 -16.29
C TYR A 46 0.73 15.85 -16.22
N PHE A 47 1.67 15.18 -16.91
CA PHE A 47 1.81 13.73 -16.81
C PHE A 47 2.21 13.24 -15.41
N ALA A 48 3.14 13.93 -14.75
CA ALA A 48 3.53 13.59 -13.38
C ALA A 48 2.36 13.81 -12.39
N ALA A 49 1.65 14.93 -12.51
CA ALA A 49 0.47 15.21 -11.70
C ALA A 49 -0.64 14.17 -11.92
N LEU A 50 -0.91 13.81 -13.19
CA LEU A 50 -1.88 12.77 -13.54
C LEU A 50 -1.49 11.41 -12.97
N PHE A 51 -0.21 11.06 -12.99
CA PHE A 51 0.28 9.80 -12.43
C PHE A 51 0.09 9.73 -10.91
N ILE A 52 0.49 10.78 -10.18
CA ILE A 52 0.30 10.85 -8.72
C ILE A 52 -1.19 10.81 -8.38
N PHE A 53 -2.00 11.59 -9.09
CA PHE A 53 -3.45 11.62 -8.89
C PHE A 53 -4.09 10.26 -9.16
N SER A 54 -3.63 9.53 -10.19
CA SER A 54 -4.06 8.17 -10.47
C SER A 54 -3.71 7.21 -9.32
N LEU A 55 -2.50 7.29 -8.78
CA LEU A 55 -2.07 6.50 -7.62
C LEU A 55 -2.90 6.79 -6.35
N THR A 56 -3.51 7.96 -6.22
CA THR A 56 -4.40 8.29 -5.09
C THR A 56 -5.85 7.90 -5.35
N ILE A 57 -6.39 8.25 -6.52
CA ILE A 57 -7.83 8.09 -6.80
C ILE A 57 -8.19 6.63 -7.08
N VAL A 58 -7.38 5.89 -7.83
CA VAL A 58 -7.70 4.51 -8.21
C VAL A 58 -7.85 3.60 -6.97
N PRO A 59 -6.90 3.57 -6.01
CA PRO A 59 -7.06 2.78 -4.80
C PRO A 59 -8.25 3.23 -3.97
N THR A 60 -8.44 4.54 -3.81
CA THR A 60 -9.55 5.10 -3.04
C THR A 60 -10.92 4.70 -3.61
N VAL A 61 -11.10 4.75 -4.93
CA VAL A 61 -12.33 4.31 -5.59
C VAL A 61 -12.54 2.81 -5.39
N PHE A 62 -11.49 2.00 -5.55
CA PHE A 62 -11.56 0.56 -5.33
C PHE A 62 -11.96 0.20 -3.90
N LEU A 63 -11.31 0.80 -2.90
CA LEU A 63 -11.57 0.56 -1.48
C LEU A 63 -13.00 0.92 -1.09
N ASN A 64 -13.50 2.05 -1.60
CA ASN A 64 -14.88 2.45 -1.38
C ASN A 64 -15.87 1.49 -2.06
N ALA A 65 -15.55 0.96 -3.23
CA ALA A 65 -16.39 -0.04 -3.88
C ALA A 65 -16.45 -1.34 -3.06
N VAL A 66 -15.31 -1.82 -2.55
CA VAL A 66 -15.26 -3.00 -1.67
C VAL A 66 -16.02 -2.77 -0.37
N SER A 67 -15.76 -1.66 0.32
CA SER A 67 -16.45 -1.27 1.55
C SER A 67 -17.98 -1.17 1.36
N PHE A 68 -18.42 -0.58 0.25
CA PHE A 68 -19.84 -0.45 -0.06
C PHE A 68 -20.50 -1.82 -0.29
N LEU A 69 -19.79 -2.75 -0.95
CA LEU A 69 -20.29 -4.09 -1.21
C LEU A 69 -20.43 -4.90 0.08
N TRP A 70 -19.45 -4.81 1.00
CA TRP A 70 -19.57 -5.41 2.33
C TRP A 70 -20.75 -4.85 3.13
N SER A 71 -20.92 -3.52 3.14
CA SER A 71 -22.09 -2.88 3.78
C SER A 71 -23.43 -3.33 3.16
N LYS A 72 -23.47 -3.52 1.84
CA LYS A 72 -24.65 -4.04 1.15
C LYS A 72 -24.97 -5.47 1.57
N ASP A 73 -23.96 -6.31 1.79
CA ASP A 73 -24.17 -7.69 2.22
C ASP A 73 -24.59 -7.76 3.70
N ASP A 74 -24.01 -6.93 4.57
CA ASP A 74 -24.45 -6.80 5.97
C ASP A 74 -25.90 -6.31 6.08
N THR A 75 -26.31 -5.33 5.26
CA THR A 75 -27.70 -4.84 5.28
C THR A 75 -28.69 -5.88 4.77
N LYS A 76 -28.31 -6.78 3.85
CA LYS A 76 -29.15 -7.91 3.44
C LYS A 76 -29.32 -8.93 4.57
N LEU A 77 -28.23 -9.23 5.29
CA LEU A 77 -28.26 -10.12 6.45
C LEU A 77 -29.12 -9.51 7.57
N ALA A 78 -28.94 -8.23 7.87
CA ALA A 78 -29.73 -7.50 8.86
C ALA A 78 -31.22 -7.41 8.47
N ARG A 79 -31.57 -7.23 7.19
CA ARG A 79 -32.97 -7.17 6.71
C ARG A 79 -33.73 -8.49 6.94
N LYS A 80 -33.02 -9.63 7.00
CA LYS A 80 -33.64 -10.92 7.35
C LYS A 80 -33.96 -11.02 8.85
N SER A 81 -33.33 -10.20 9.70
CA SER A 81 -33.66 -10.07 11.13
C SER A 81 -34.75 -9.00 11.34
N VAL A 82 -35.84 -9.36 12.03
CA VAL A 82 -37.10 -8.58 12.04
C VAL A 82 -37.05 -7.29 12.90
N ASN A 83 -36.00 -7.08 13.71
CA ASN A 83 -36.12 -6.29 14.94
C ASN A 83 -35.51 -4.86 14.96
N GLU A 84 -34.79 -4.37 13.93
CA GLU A 84 -34.10 -3.05 14.00
C GLU A 84 -34.43 -2.09 12.85
N ARG A 85 -35.68 -1.60 12.78
CA ARG A 85 -36.19 -0.85 11.62
C ARG A 85 -35.96 0.67 11.60
N HIS A 86 -35.76 1.33 12.74
CA HIS A 86 -35.73 2.81 12.81
C HIS A 86 -34.31 3.42 12.91
N LEU A 87 -33.45 2.88 13.79
CA LEU A 87 -32.04 3.31 13.91
C LEU A 87 -31.24 3.04 12.62
N SER A 88 -31.65 2.04 11.85
CA SER A 88 -30.98 1.59 10.63
C SER A 88 -31.18 2.49 9.40
N LYS A 89 -32.15 3.42 9.38
CA LYS A 89 -32.33 4.33 8.22
C LYS A 89 -31.33 5.48 8.23
N LEU A 90 -31.13 6.13 9.38
CA LEU A 90 -30.16 7.23 9.54
C LEU A 90 -28.73 6.72 9.32
N LEU A 91 -28.37 5.57 9.91
CA LEU A 91 -27.08 4.93 9.66
C LEU A 91 -26.89 4.54 8.19
N ARG A 92 -27.95 4.14 7.48
CA ARG A 92 -27.86 3.85 6.04
C ARG A 92 -27.63 5.10 5.20
N ILE A 93 -28.31 6.20 5.50
CA ILE A 93 -28.12 7.48 4.81
C ILE A 93 -26.69 7.98 5.08
N LEU A 94 -26.26 7.98 6.35
CA LEU A 94 -24.89 8.34 6.73
C LEU A 94 -23.85 7.44 6.05
N CYS A 95 -24.08 6.13 6.00
CA CYS A 95 -23.21 5.18 5.32
C CYS A 95 -23.08 5.50 3.83
N ILE A 96 -24.19 5.77 3.13
CA ILE A 96 -24.18 6.17 1.71
C ILE A 96 -23.43 7.50 1.54
N THR A 97 -23.70 8.50 2.39
CA THR A 97 -23.02 9.80 2.37
C THR A 97 -21.51 9.65 2.57
N ILE A 98 -21.06 8.86 3.54
CA ILE A 98 -19.63 8.64 3.82
C ILE A 98 -18.94 7.91 2.66
N HIS A 99 -19.60 6.96 2.01
CA HIS A 99 -19.06 6.31 0.80
C HIS A 99 -18.97 7.28 -0.40
N ILE A 100 -19.89 8.25 -0.52
CA ILE A 100 -19.81 9.32 -1.53
C ILE A 100 -18.58 10.21 -1.29
N PHE A 101 -18.27 10.51 -0.02
CA PHE A 101 -17.07 11.26 0.36
C PHE A 101 -15.78 10.43 0.34
N GLN A 102 -15.82 9.19 -0.16
CA GLN A 102 -14.68 8.30 -0.23
C GLN A 102 -14.07 7.87 1.13
N LEU A 103 -14.82 8.03 2.22
CA LEU A 103 -14.38 7.76 3.59
C LEU A 103 -14.82 6.35 4.08
N GLY A 104 -14.95 5.38 3.18
CA GLY A 104 -15.42 4.02 3.47
C GLY A 104 -14.77 3.36 4.71
N PRO A 105 -13.43 3.39 4.88
CA PRO A 105 -12.77 2.79 6.04
C PRO A 105 -13.23 3.36 7.40
N ILE A 106 -13.63 4.63 7.46
CA ILE A 106 -14.06 5.29 8.71
C ILE A 106 -15.35 4.67 9.26
N ILE A 107 -16.23 4.19 8.38
CA ILE A 107 -17.51 3.59 8.77
C ILE A 107 -17.28 2.36 9.64
N TRP A 108 -16.31 1.52 9.27
CA TRP A 108 -15.99 0.29 9.98
C TRP A 108 -15.39 0.59 11.36
N TYR A 109 -14.55 1.62 11.48
CA TYR A 109 -14.06 2.09 12.78
C TYR A 109 -15.21 2.60 13.66
N ILE A 110 -16.14 3.38 13.11
CA ILE A 110 -17.32 3.87 13.86
C ILE A 110 -18.18 2.67 14.31
N GLN A 111 -18.42 1.69 13.44
CA GLN A 111 -19.19 0.50 13.76
C GLN A 111 -18.53 -0.34 14.86
N ALA A 112 -17.19 -0.51 14.82
CA ALA A 112 -16.45 -1.20 15.86
C ALA A 112 -16.59 -0.48 17.22
N ILE A 113 -16.45 0.85 17.24
CA ILE A 113 -16.60 1.66 18.46
C ILE A 113 -18.04 1.57 19.01
N ILE A 114 -19.06 1.74 18.17
CA ILE A 114 -20.46 1.64 18.58
C ILE A 114 -20.76 0.25 19.17
N SER A 115 -20.30 -0.81 18.50
CA SER A 115 -20.49 -2.19 18.97
C SER A 115 -19.75 -2.44 20.27
N GLY A 116 -18.55 -1.87 20.45
CA GLY A 116 -17.81 -1.89 21.71
C GLY A 116 -18.53 -1.16 22.85
N ILE A 117 -19.19 -0.03 22.57
CA ILE A 117 -20.01 0.68 23.55
C ILE A 117 -21.24 -0.16 23.91
N LYS A 118 -21.95 -0.73 22.93
CA LYS A 118 -23.10 -1.62 23.16
C LYS A 118 -22.72 -2.86 23.96
N PHE A 119 -21.56 -3.44 23.69
CA PHE A 119 -21.00 -4.56 24.45
C PHE A 119 -20.83 -4.23 25.94
N ARG A 120 -20.33 -3.03 26.27
CA ARG A 120 -20.17 -2.60 27.67
C ARG A 120 -21.50 -2.38 28.39
N HIS A 121 -22.52 -1.91 27.68
CA HIS A 121 -23.84 -1.60 28.24
C HIS A 121 -24.80 -2.81 28.26
N ALA A 122 -24.48 -3.88 27.55
CA ALA A 122 -25.29 -5.09 27.56
C ALA A 122 -25.19 -5.78 28.94
N ASN A 123 -26.33 -6.22 29.48
CA ASN A 123 -26.38 -6.95 30.75
C ASN A 123 -26.30 -8.47 30.54
N ASP A 124 -26.92 -8.97 29.46
CA ASP A 124 -27.02 -10.40 29.19
C ASP A 124 -25.80 -10.96 28.46
N MET A 125 -25.38 -12.18 28.81
CA MET A 125 -24.22 -12.84 28.19
C MET A 125 -24.39 -13.07 26.68
N ARG A 126 -25.59 -13.47 26.22
CA ARG A 126 -25.85 -13.68 24.79
C ARG A 126 -25.72 -12.39 23.98
N THR A 127 -26.28 -11.30 24.52
CA THR A 127 -26.23 -9.98 23.90
C THR A 127 -24.81 -9.41 23.91
N LYS A 128 -24.05 -9.63 25.00
CA LYS A 128 -22.61 -9.32 25.05
C LYS A 128 -21.83 -10.07 23.98
N GLN A 129 -22.03 -11.38 23.86
CA GLN A 129 -21.33 -12.19 22.85
C GLN A 129 -21.65 -11.72 21.43
N HIS A 130 -22.91 -11.36 21.16
CA HIS A 130 -23.32 -10.81 19.86
C HIS A 130 -22.60 -9.50 19.54
N PHE A 131 -22.64 -8.50 20.43
CA PHE A 131 -21.96 -7.22 20.20
C PHE A 131 -20.44 -7.33 20.16
N TYR A 132 -19.86 -8.27 20.91
CA TYR A 132 -18.43 -8.59 20.80
C TYR A 132 -18.08 -9.13 19.41
N CYS A 133 -18.89 -10.04 18.88
CA CYS A 133 -18.70 -10.56 17.53
C CYS A 133 -18.83 -9.46 16.48
N GLU A 134 -19.86 -8.62 16.55
CA GLU A 134 -20.02 -7.47 15.64
C GLU A 134 -18.83 -6.52 15.70
N MET A 135 -18.32 -6.21 16.90
CA MET A 135 -17.13 -5.37 17.10
C MET A 135 -15.90 -5.99 16.43
N VAL A 136 -15.64 -7.27 16.65
CA VAL A 136 -14.48 -7.99 16.10
C VAL A 136 -14.54 -8.05 14.58
N MET A 137 -15.71 -8.32 14.00
CA MET A 137 -15.89 -8.37 12.54
C MET A 137 -15.69 -6.99 11.91
N ALA A 138 -16.23 -5.93 12.52
CA ALA A 138 -16.02 -4.56 12.05
C ALA A 138 -14.55 -4.14 12.13
N ASP A 139 -13.83 -4.50 13.20
CA ASP A 139 -12.40 -4.20 13.36
C ASP A 139 -11.52 -5.01 12.37
N ARG A 140 -11.91 -6.25 12.08
CA ARG A 140 -11.30 -7.06 11.00
C ARG A 140 -11.44 -6.33 9.66
N ASP A 141 -12.63 -5.88 9.31
CA ASP A 141 -12.89 -5.24 8.01
C ASP A 141 -12.23 -3.87 7.89
N ALA A 142 -12.22 -3.08 8.97
CA ALA A 142 -11.49 -1.82 9.05
C ALA A 142 -9.98 -2.03 8.84
N SER A 143 -9.39 -2.99 9.56
CA SER A 143 -7.95 -3.30 9.44
C SER A 143 -7.58 -3.86 8.06
N LEU A 144 -8.47 -4.60 7.40
CA LEU A 144 -8.27 -5.10 6.04
C LEU A 144 -8.28 -3.96 5.00
N LEU A 145 -9.22 -3.01 5.11
CA LEU A 145 -9.25 -1.83 4.23
C LEU A 145 -8.00 -0.94 4.42
N ARG A 146 -7.62 -0.69 5.68
CA ARG A 146 -6.40 0.05 6.04
C ARG A 146 -5.15 -0.60 5.44
N PHE A 147 -5.08 -1.93 5.47
CA PHE A 147 -4.00 -2.68 4.86
C PHE A 147 -3.98 -2.55 3.34
N PHE A 148 -5.12 -2.69 2.68
CA PHE A 148 -5.21 -2.49 1.22
C PHE A 148 -4.84 -1.05 0.81
N GLU A 149 -5.31 -0.05 1.53
CA GLU A 149 -4.92 1.36 1.34
C GLU A 149 -3.41 1.54 1.42
N ALA A 150 -2.80 1.05 2.50
CA ALA A 150 -1.35 1.18 2.69
C ALA A 150 -0.54 0.57 1.54
N PHE A 151 -0.96 -0.55 0.97
CA PHE A 151 -0.18 -1.26 -0.06
C PHE A 151 -0.52 -0.87 -1.50
N ILE A 152 -1.76 -0.50 -1.80
CA ILE A 152 -2.16 -0.12 -3.16
C ILE A 152 -1.90 1.38 -3.40
N GLU A 153 -2.03 2.21 -2.36
CA GLU A 153 -1.77 3.64 -2.45
C GLU A 153 -0.40 4.01 -1.90
N SER A 154 -0.16 3.77 -0.60
CA SER A 154 1.01 4.34 0.07
C SER A 154 2.32 3.70 -0.38
N MET A 155 2.41 2.38 -0.57
CA MET A 155 3.67 1.72 -0.97
C MET A 155 4.18 2.16 -2.36
N PRO A 156 3.35 2.23 -3.42
CA PRO A 156 3.78 2.82 -4.69
C PRO A 156 4.22 4.28 -4.57
N GLN A 157 3.51 5.09 -3.77
CA GLN A 157 3.91 6.48 -3.53
C GLN A 157 5.25 6.58 -2.81
N VAL A 158 5.48 5.75 -1.78
CA VAL A 158 6.74 5.67 -1.04
C VAL A 158 7.89 5.21 -1.95
N LEU A 159 7.64 4.27 -2.88
CA LEU A 159 8.62 3.85 -3.89
C LEU A 159 9.04 5.01 -4.80
N VAL A 160 8.07 5.79 -5.30
CA VAL A 160 8.34 7.00 -6.10
C VAL A 160 9.07 8.05 -5.27
N GLN A 161 8.68 8.24 -4.02
CA GLN A 161 9.31 9.17 -3.09
C GLN A 161 10.78 8.79 -2.81
N GLY A 162 11.08 7.50 -2.67
CA GLY A 162 12.43 6.97 -2.52
C GLY A 162 13.31 7.18 -3.76
N TYR A 163 12.75 6.92 -4.94
CA TYR A 163 13.42 7.18 -6.22
C TYR A 163 13.79 8.67 -6.38
N ILE A 164 12.84 9.57 -6.13
CA ILE A 164 13.09 11.03 -6.20
C ILE A 164 14.13 11.46 -5.18
N PHE A 165 14.02 10.96 -3.93
CA PHE A 165 14.96 11.29 -2.87
C PHE A 165 16.41 10.94 -3.24
N LEU A 166 16.65 9.72 -3.72
CA LEU A 166 17.99 9.28 -4.06
C LEU A 166 18.55 9.98 -5.32
N GLY A 167 17.71 10.26 -6.31
CA GLY A 167 18.09 11.05 -7.48
C GLY A 167 18.53 12.47 -7.11
N VAL A 168 17.73 13.18 -6.31
CA VAL A 168 18.03 14.55 -5.87
C VAL A 168 19.24 14.60 -4.93
N TYR A 169 19.40 13.61 -4.05
CA TYR A 169 20.52 13.55 -3.12
C TYR A 169 21.87 13.42 -3.84
N ASN A 170 21.95 12.61 -4.89
CA ASN A 170 23.18 12.43 -5.66
C ASN A 170 23.64 13.71 -6.37
N GLU A 171 22.71 14.58 -6.79
CA GLU A 171 23.02 15.81 -7.52
C GLU A 171 23.41 16.98 -6.62
N LEU A 172 22.97 17.00 -5.36
CA LEU A 172 23.03 18.20 -4.50
C LEU A 172 23.74 17.95 -3.16
N LYS A 173 24.64 16.96 -3.11
CA LYS A 173 25.38 16.50 -1.91
C LYS A 173 26.13 17.62 -1.16
N ASP A 174 26.40 18.76 -1.80
CA ASP A 174 27.29 19.82 -1.31
C ASP A 174 26.57 21.04 -0.67
N ASP A 175 25.22 21.00 -0.57
CA ASP A 175 24.42 22.10 0.02
C ASP A 175 23.87 21.77 1.42
N GLN A 176 24.27 22.52 2.44
CA GLN A 176 23.84 22.28 3.83
C GLN A 176 22.34 22.49 4.09
N ARG A 177 21.65 23.30 3.28
CA ARG A 177 20.18 23.43 3.38
C ARG A 177 19.44 22.18 2.90
N LEU A 178 20.09 21.36 2.09
CA LEU A 178 19.54 20.09 1.62
C LEU A 178 19.49 19.02 2.71
N LEU A 179 20.41 19.07 3.68
CA LEU A 179 20.46 18.10 4.78
C LEU A 179 19.18 18.10 5.62
N PHE A 180 18.62 19.28 5.88
CA PHE A 180 17.36 19.40 6.63
C PHE A 180 16.18 18.80 5.85
N THR A 181 16.07 19.10 4.55
CA THR A 181 15.02 18.55 3.69
C THR A 181 15.17 17.03 3.53
N ALA A 182 16.41 16.56 3.37
CA ALA A 182 16.72 15.12 3.30
C ALA A 182 16.33 14.40 4.59
N TYR A 183 16.58 14.99 5.75
CA TYR A 183 16.18 14.44 7.04
C TYR A 183 14.67 14.22 7.15
N PHE A 184 13.85 15.25 6.84
CA PHE A 184 12.40 15.11 6.87
C PHE A 184 11.89 14.11 5.83
N GLN A 185 12.53 14.04 4.66
CA GLN A 185 12.17 13.08 3.63
C GLN A 185 12.42 11.64 4.07
N ILE A 186 13.59 11.36 4.65
CA ILE A 186 13.92 10.04 5.23
C ILE A 186 12.93 9.70 6.35
N LEU A 187 12.64 10.65 7.24
CA LEU A 187 11.68 10.43 8.32
C LEU A 187 10.28 10.12 7.77
N SER A 188 9.83 10.84 6.75
CA SER A 188 8.55 10.59 6.07
C SER A 188 8.49 9.19 5.43
N LEU A 189 9.56 8.77 4.74
CA LEU A 189 9.69 7.43 4.17
C LEU A 189 9.61 6.35 5.26
N LEU A 190 10.36 6.51 6.35
CA LEU A 190 10.39 5.57 7.47
C LEU A 190 9.02 5.47 8.17
N CYS A 191 8.39 6.61 8.47
CA CYS A 191 7.05 6.65 9.07
C CYS A 191 6.02 5.94 8.17
N SER A 192 6.11 6.13 6.85
CA SER A 192 5.19 5.50 5.89
C SER A 192 5.40 3.99 5.79
N LEU A 193 6.66 3.52 5.81
CA LEU A 193 6.98 2.09 5.87
C LEU A 193 6.51 1.46 7.19
N ILE A 194 6.74 2.10 8.34
CA ILE A 194 6.28 1.63 9.65
C ILE A 194 4.75 1.54 9.67
N SER A 195 4.05 2.57 9.20
CA SER A 195 2.59 2.59 9.10
C SER A 195 2.06 1.42 8.26
N SER A 196 2.70 1.14 7.13
CA SER A 196 2.30 0.06 6.22
C SER A 196 2.57 -1.32 6.83
N CYS A 197 3.72 -1.52 7.46
CA CYS A 197 4.07 -2.77 8.16
C CYS A 197 3.18 -3.02 9.39
N TRP A 198 2.78 -1.95 10.09
CA TRP A 198 1.82 -2.04 11.18
C TRP A 198 0.44 -2.45 10.66
N SER A 199 0.00 -1.91 9.51
CA SER A 199 -1.32 -2.23 8.94
C SER A 199 -1.48 -3.72 8.62
N ILE A 200 -0.49 -4.37 7.99
CA ILE A 200 -0.52 -5.82 7.69
C ILE A 200 -0.47 -6.67 8.97
N SER A 201 0.30 -6.24 9.97
CA SER A 201 0.40 -6.96 11.25
C SER A 201 -0.90 -6.89 12.04
N LEU A 202 -1.53 -5.71 12.07
CA LEU A 202 -2.84 -5.50 12.68
C LEU A 202 -3.93 -6.29 11.97
N GLN A 203 -3.94 -6.28 10.63
CA GLN A 203 -4.86 -7.09 9.84
C GLN A 203 -4.75 -8.57 10.22
N HIS A 204 -3.53 -9.11 10.31
CA HIS A 204 -3.35 -10.54 10.56
C HIS A 204 -3.79 -10.93 11.98
N ARG A 205 -3.53 -10.06 12.96
CA ARG A 205 -4.04 -10.22 14.32
C ARG A 205 -5.57 -10.20 14.34
N ASN A 206 -6.21 -9.21 13.71
CA ASN A 206 -7.66 -9.07 13.71
C ASN A 206 -8.35 -10.19 12.95
N LEU A 207 -7.72 -10.72 11.90
CA LEU A 207 -8.20 -11.91 11.19
C LEU A 207 -8.22 -13.16 12.08
N ARG A 208 -7.22 -13.35 12.95
CA ARG A 208 -7.19 -14.46 13.90
C ARG A 208 -8.24 -14.30 15.00
N ILE A 209 -8.41 -13.09 15.53
CA ILE A 209 -9.44 -12.81 16.56
C ILE A 209 -10.85 -13.06 16.02
N ALA A 210 -11.09 -12.76 14.74
CA ALA A 210 -12.36 -13.02 14.08
C ALA A 210 -12.62 -14.52 13.80
N ARG A 211 -11.62 -15.38 13.90
CA ARG A 211 -11.71 -16.80 13.56
C ARG A 211 -11.78 -17.66 14.82
N PRO A 212 -12.91 -18.34 15.10
CA PRO A 212 -13.02 -19.18 16.30
C PRO A 212 -12.19 -20.47 16.21
N ASP A 213 -11.73 -20.85 15.01
CA ASP A 213 -10.92 -22.04 14.74
C ASP A 213 -9.40 -21.82 14.97
N LYS A 214 -8.99 -20.59 15.28
CA LYS A 214 -7.57 -20.22 15.44
C LYS A 214 -7.33 -19.54 16.78
N ASP A 215 -6.16 -19.79 17.35
CA ASP A 215 -5.73 -19.12 18.56
C ASP A 215 -5.46 -17.63 18.30
N ASN A 216 -5.88 -16.82 19.27
CA ASN A 216 -5.65 -15.39 19.27
C ASN A 216 -4.16 -15.08 19.39
N MET A 217 -3.69 -14.13 18.59
CA MET A 217 -2.30 -13.67 18.69
C MET A 217 -2.05 -12.83 19.93
N THR A 218 -0.97 -13.14 20.62
CA THR A 218 -0.49 -12.32 21.74
C THR A 218 0.13 -11.00 21.27
N ALA A 219 0.28 -10.04 22.18
CA ALA A 219 0.94 -8.77 21.86
C ALA A 219 2.39 -8.97 21.41
N THR A 220 3.11 -9.91 22.04
CA THR A 220 4.48 -10.27 21.70
C THR A 220 4.57 -10.89 20.30
N GLU A 221 3.68 -11.83 19.96
CA GLU A 221 3.61 -12.41 18.61
C GLU A 221 3.33 -11.37 17.54
N THR A 222 2.44 -10.42 17.84
CA THR A 222 2.12 -9.31 16.94
C THR A 222 3.34 -8.43 16.70
N PHE A 223 4.11 -8.14 17.75
CA PHE A 223 5.33 -7.34 17.64
C PHE A 223 6.46 -8.07 16.88
N LEU A 224 6.66 -9.37 17.14
CA LEU A 224 7.61 -10.19 16.38
C LEU A 224 7.23 -10.28 14.90
N GLN A 225 5.93 -10.45 14.60
CA GLN A 225 5.45 -10.42 13.22
C GLN A 225 5.70 -9.06 12.57
N PHE A 226 5.47 -7.96 13.30
CA PHE A 226 5.75 -6.62 12.80
C PHE A 226 7.23 -6.44 12.45
N ILE A 227 8.16 -6.87 13.32
CA ILE A 227 9.60 -6.80 13.03
C ILE A 227 9.94 -7.61 11.79
N TRP A 228 9.47 -8.85 11.71
CA TRP A 228 9.70 -9.71 10.54
C TRP A 228 9.21 -9.05 9.25
N ARG A 229 7.97 -8.53 9.25
CA ARG A 229 7.39 -7.86 8.08
C ARG A 229 8.14 -6.59 7.71
N PHE A 230 8.50 -5.78 8.70
CA PHE A 230 9.29 -4.58 8.50
C PHE A 230 10.63 -4.89 7.84
N SER A 231 11.35 -5.91 8.31
CA SER A 231 12.62 -6.34 7.71
C SER A 231 12.46 -6.79 6.26
N THR A 232 11.47 -7.65 5.95
CA THR A 232 11.27 -8.15 4.58
C THR A 232 10.83 -7.04 3.61
N ILE A 233 9.86 -6.21 4.02
CA ILE A 233 9.31 -5.15 3.18
C ILE A 233 10.36 -4.06 2.93
N SER A 234 11.12 -3.69 3.97
CA SER A 234 12.19 -2.68 3.82
C SER A 234 13.29 -3.17 2.89
N ALA A 235 13.71 -4.43 3.00
CA ALA A 235 14.71 -5.01 2.11
C ALA A 235 14.26 -4.97 0.64
N ARG A 236 13.02 -5.38 0.36
CA ARG A 236 12.43 -5.34 -0.99
C ARG A 236 12.27 -3.91 -1.50
N TYR A 237 11.77 -3.00 -0.67
CA TYR A 237 11.66 -1.58 -0.99
C TYR A 237 13.01 -0.99 -1.42
N THR A 238 14.06 -1.22 -0.62
CA THR A 238 15.40 -0.71 -0.92
C THR A 238 15.92 -1.28 -2.25
N CYS A 239 15.72 -2.57 -2.51
CA CYS A 239 16.08 -3.20 -3.78
C CYS A 239 15.38 -2.54 -4.98
N LEU A 240 14.06 -2.30 -4.89
CA LEU A 240 13.29 -1.65 -5.95
C LEU A 240 13.73 -0.20 -6.19
N VAL A 241 14.03 0.56 -5.12
CA VAL A 241 14.53 1.94 -5.24
C VAL A 241 15.89 1.98 -5.92
N PHE A 242 16.84 1.11 -5.51
CA PHE A 242 18.15 1.04 -6.15
C PHE A 242 18.06 0.69 -7.63
N PHE A 243 17.22 -0.31 -7.97
CA PHE A 243 17.00 -0.68 -9.36
C PHE A 243 16.35 0.44 -10.18
N ALA A 244 15.35 1.13 -9.60
CA ALA A 244 14.70 2.27 -10.24
C ALA A 244 15.69 3.41 -10.51
N VAL A 245 16.64 3.68 -9.60
CA VAL A 245 17.67 4.70 -9.84
C VAL A 245 18.68 4.27 -10.90
N ALA A 246 19.07 3.00 -10.95
CA ALA A 246 20.03 2.49 -11.94
C ALA A 246 19.45 2.42 -13.36
N PHE A 247 18.22 1.90 -13.51
CA PHE A 247 17.64 1.60 -14.83
C PHE A 247 16.40 2.43 -15.19
N HIS A 248 16.00 3.39 -14.34
CA HIS A 248 14.90 4.32 -14.55
C HIS A 248 13.58 3.64 -14.95
N HIS A 249 13.25 3.59 -16.24
CA HIS A 249 11.98 3.13 -16.77
C HIS A 249 11.85 1.59 -16.83
N TRP A 250 12.96 0.85 -16.78
CA TRP A 250 12.93 -0.61 -16.78
C TRP A 250 12.23 -1.18 -15.54
N ILE A 251 12.12 -0.41 -14.45
CA ILE A 251 11.37 -0.80 -13.25
C ILE A 251 9.93 -1.17 -13.60
N PHE A 252 9.27 -0.47 -14.53
CA PHE A 252 7.88 -0.77 -14.90
C PHE A 252 7.75 -2.15 -15.54
N ILE A 253 8.74 -2.59 -16.32
CA ILE A 253 8.73 -3.92 -16.94
C ILE A 253 8.90 -4.99 -15.87
N VAL A 254 9.84 -4.81 -14.94
CA VAL A 254 10.05 -5.71 -13.80
C VAL A 254 8.77 -5.84 -12.96
N LEU A 255 8.17 -4.70 -12.57
CA LEU A 255 6.93 -4.68 -11.79
C LEU A 255 5.77 -5.36 -12.53
N CYS A 256 5.64 -5.15 -13.84
CA CYS A 256 4.62 -5.81 -14.66
C CYS A 256 4.83 -7.33 -14.70
N ILE A 257 6.07 -7.80 -14.92
CA ILE A 257 6.38 -9.24 -14.94
C ILE A 257 6.06 -9.86 -13.58
N HIS A 258 6.51 -9.24 -12.48
CA HIS A 258 6.22 -9.72 -11.13
C HIS A 258 4.73 -9.72 -10.82
N PHE A 259 3.98 -8.70 -11.27
CA PHE A 259 2.54 -8.65 -11.15
C PHE A 259 1.86 -9.83 -11.84
N PHE A 260 2.24 -10.16 -13.08
CA PHE A 260 1.65 -11.30 -13.80
C PHE A 260 2.02 -12.65 -13.16
N ILE A 261 3.26 -12.82 -12.70
CA ILE A 261 3.66 -14.02 -11.93
C ILE A 261 2.82 -14.13 -10.66
N SER A 262 2.65 -13.03 -9.93
CA SER A 262 1.85 -12.96 -8.72
C SER A 262 0.37 -13.23 -9.01
N LEU A 263 -0.16 -12.73 -10.13
CA LEU A 263 -1.52 -12.97 -10.55
C LEU A 263 -1.76 -14.45 -10.83
N VAL A 264 -0.85 -15.11 -11.56
CA VAL A 264 -0.93 -16.56 -11.81
C VAL A 264 -0.82 -17.33 -10.49
N HIS A 265 0.09 -16.95 -9.60
CA HIS A 265 0.26 -17.60 -8.30
C HIS A 265 -1.02 -17.49 -7.43
N VAL A 266 -1.54 -16.27 -7.26
CA VAL A 266 -2.73 -16.01 -6.44
C VAL A 266 -3.98 -16.64 -7.07
N SER A 267 -4.16 -16.52 -8.39
CA SER A 267 -5.30 -17.13 -9.08
C SER A 267 -5.28 -18.65 -8.97
N ALA A 268 -4.14 -19.31 -9.19
CA ALA A 268 -4.02 -20.76 -8.99
C ALA A 268 -4.42 -21.19 -7.57
N LEU A 269 -4.03 -20.42 -6.56
CA LEU A 269 -4.39 -20.69 -5.16
C LEU A 269 -5.88 -20.48 -4.86
N GLN A 270 -6.52 -19.46 -5.46
CA GLN A 270 -7.91 -19.11 -5.20
C GLN A 270 -8.91 -19.92 -6.07
N LEU A 271 -8.59 -20.21 -7.32
CA LEU A 271 -9.40 -21.05 -8.21
C LEU A 271 -9.59 -22.47 -7.65
N THR A 272 -8.55 -23.02 -7.02
CA THR A 272 -8.61 -24.33 -6.35
C THR A 272 -9.66 -24.38 -5.22
N GLN A 273 -10.05 -23.22 -4.66
CA GLN A 273 -11.08 -23.14 -3.61
C GLN A 273 -12.48 -22.82 -4.15
N ILE A 274 -12.58 -22.05 -5.23
CA ILE A 274 -13.85 -21.59 -5.81
C ILE A 274 -14.58 -22.72 -6.54
N ASP A 275 -13.84 -23.66 -7.15
CA ASP A 275 -14.39 -24.77 -7.92
C ASP A 275 -15.27 -25.73 -7.09
N ASN A 276 -15.16 -25.67 -5.75
CA ASN A 276 -15.95 -26.50 -4.85
C ASN A 276 -17.31 -25.90 -4.44
N SER A 277 -17.63 -24.62 -4.74
CA SER A 277 -18.82 -23.99 -4.14
C SER A 277 -19.67 -23.06 -5.02
N SER A 278 -19.27 -22.64 -6.23
CA SER A 278 -20.15 -21.85 -7.11
C SER A 278 -19.67 -21.79 -8.58
N SER A 279 -20.60 -21.91 -9.54
CA SER A 279 -20.31 -21.96 -10.98
C SER A 279 -19.82 -20.65 -11.62
N LYS A 280 -19.71 -19.51 -10.89
CA LYS A 280 -19.08 -18.28 -11.40
C LYS A 280 -18.40 -17.48 -10.27
N PRO A 281 -17.11 -17.12 -10.38
CA PRO A 281 -16.51 -16.18 -9.44
C PRO A 281 -17.18 -14.81 -9.59
N GLY A 282 -17.69 -14.26 -8.50
CA GLY A 282 -18.27 -12.91 -8.49
C GLY A 282 -17.21 -11.85 -8.81
N LEU A 283 -17.64 -10.69 -9.34
CA LEU A 283 -16.77 -9.55 -9.69
C LEU A 283 -15.86 -9.12 -8.52
N ILE A 284 -16.36 -9.24 -7.28
CA ILE A 284 -15.61 -8.95 -6.04
C ILE A 284 -14.41 -9.88 -5.89
N CYS A 285 -14.58 -11.16 -6.20
CA CYS A 285 -13.52 -12.14 -6.08
C CYS A 285 -12.39 -11.81 -7.06
N VAL A 286 -12.73 -11.50 -8.31
CA VAL A 286 -11.77 -11.06 -9.33
C VAL A 286 -11.04 -9.78 -8.90
N GLY A 287 -11.76 -8.80 -8.37
CA GLY A 287 -11.15 -7.56 -7.85
C GLY A 287 -10.17 -7.81 -6.70
N LEU A 288 -10.52 -8.70 -5.76
CA LEU A 288 -9.64 -9.10 -4.66
C LEU A 288 -8.40 -9.86 -5.13
N VAL A 289 -8.52 -10.72 -6.16
CA VAL A 289 -7.37 -11.41 -6.78
C VAL A 289 -6.37 -10.38 -7.31
N ILE A 290 -6.86 -9.39 -8.06
CA ILE A 290 -6.02 -8.32 -8.64
C ILE A 290 -5.32 -7.53 -7.54
N VAL A 291 -6.05 -7.16 -6.48
CA VAL A 291 -5.45 -6.44 -5.35
C VAL A 291 -4.41 -7.27 -4.63
N CYS A 292 -4.67 -8.55 -4.38
CA CYS A 292 -3.66 -9.44 -3.82
C CYS A 292 -2.41 -9.51 -4.70
N ALA A 293 -2.57 -9.54 -6.03
CA ALA A 293 -1.45 -9.53 -6.96
C ALA A 293 -0.65 -8.22 -6.91
N ILE A 294 -1.31 -7.06 -6.77
CA ILE A 294 -0.64 -5.77 -6.55
C ILE A 294 0.13 -5.78 -5.23
N ILE A 295 -0.46 -6.27 -4.14
CA ILE A 295 0.19 -6.33 -2.83
C ILE A 295 1.43 -7.23 -2.87
N HIS A 296 1.38 -8.34 -3.63
CA HIS A 296 2.51 -9.24 -3.83
C HIS A 296 3.73 -8.57 -4.48
N ILE A 297 3.57 -7.41 -5.13
CA ILE A 297 4.70 -6.60 -5.60
C ILE A 297 5.59 -6.17 -4.43
N PHE A 298 5.03 -5.95 -3.24
CA PHE A 298 5.77 -5.47 -2.08
C PHE A 298 5.95 -6.54 -1.01
N THR A 299 4.99 -7.44 -0.83
CA THR A 299 5.09 -8.52 0.16
C THR A 299 4.22 -9.71 -0.21
N PRO A 300 4.74 -10.96 -0.08
CA PRO A 300 3.92 -12.16 -0.21
C PRO A 300 2.77 -12.13 0.81
N PHE A 301 1.54 -12.08 0.30
CA PHE A 301 0.32 -11.98 1.09
C PHE A 301 -0.80 -12.84 0.51
N ASN A 302 -1.21 -13.87 1.24
CA ASN A 302 -2.25 -14.77 0.77
C ASN A 302 -3.53 -14.67 1.61
N MET A 303 -4.67 -14.51 0.93
CA MET A 303 -6.00 -14.58 1.55
C MET A 303 -6.66 -15.96 1.47
N ALA A 304 -6.13 -16.89 0.65
CA ALA A 304 -6.72 -18.22 0.49
C ALA A 304 -6.46 -19.11 1.72
N GLU A 305 -7.46 -19.90 2.08
CA GLU A 305 -7.39 -20.84 3.20
C GLU A 305 -6.58 -22.09 2.81
N GLY A 306 -5.95 -22.75 3.79
CA GLY A 306 -5.18 -23.99 3.58
C GLY A 306 -3.72 -23.94 4.05
N PRO A 307 -2.91 -24.95 3.70
CA PRO A 307 -1.52 -25.05 4.17
C PRO A 307 -0.70 -23.86 3.68
N THR A 308 -0.12 -23.12 4.62
CA THR A 308 0.55 -21.84 4.36
C THR A 308 2.02 -21.99 4.03
N ILE A 309 2.68 -23.06 4.48
CA ILE A 309 4.14 -23.24 4.37
C ILE A 309 4.61 -23.17 2.93
N TRP A 310 4.08 -24.04 2.05
CA TRP A 310 4.49 -24.09 0.64
C TRP A 310 4.17 -22.81 -0.14
N ARG A 311 3.08 -22.14 0.24
CA ARG A 311 2.63 -20.90 -0.40
C ARG A 311 3.58 -19.75 -0.09
N TYR A 312 3.90 -19.56 1.19
CA TYR A 312 4.90 -18.58 1.60
C TYR A 312 6.29 -18.94 1.10
N LEU A 313 6.67 -20.22 1.11
CA LEU A 313 7.97 -20.65 0.58
C LEU A 313 8.12 -20.27 -0.90
N CYS A 314 7.11 -20.54 -1.73
CA CYS A 314 7.10 -20.15 -3.14
C CYS A 314 7.19 -18.64 -3.32
N GLY A 315 6.33 -17.87 -2.62
CA GLY A 315 6.33 -16.41 -2.70
C GLY A 315 7.66 -15.78 -2.29
N TYR A 316 8.23 -16.19 -1.15
CA TYR A 316 9.52 -15.69 -0.69
C TYR A 316 10.68 -16.13 -1.57
N THR A 317 10.62 -17.34 -2.16
CA THR A 317 11.65 -17.79 -3.11
C THR A 317 11.68 -16.92 -4.36
N ILE A 318 10.50 -16.62 -4.93
CA ILE A 318 10.39 -15.70 -6.09
C ILE A 318 10.94 -14.32 -5.72
N GLU A 319 10.57 -13.80 -4.55
CA GLU A 319 11.02 -12.50 -4.06
C GLU A 319 12.55 -12.42 -3.86
N VAL A 320 13.15 -13.46 -3.28
CA VAL A 320 14.62 -13.52 -3.08
C VAL A 320 15.34 -13.63 -4.42
N LEU A 321 14.87 -14.49 -5.33
CA LEU A 321 15.48 -14.64 -6.66
C LEU A 321 15.42 -13.32 -7.44
N GLU A 322 14.27 -12.65 -7.44
CA GLU A 322 14.12 -11.34 -8.07
C GLU A 322 15.06 -10.31 -7.42
N ALA A 323 15.11 -10.23 -6.09
CA ALA A 323 15.99 -9.30 -5.39
C ALA A 323 17.48 -9.53 -5.73
N MET A 324 17.92 -10.79 -5.83
CA MET A 324 19.28 -11.11 -6.25
C MET A 324 19.56 -10.63 -7.67
N VAL A 325 18.63 -10.83 -8.61
CA VAL A 325 18.77 -10.37 -10.00
C VAL A 325 18.81 -8.84 -10.07
N LEU A 326 17.91 -8.15 -9.37
CA LEU A 326 17.84 -6.69 -9.38
C LEU A 326 19.10 -6.06 -8.77
N ILE A 327 19.57 -6.56 -7.62
CA ILE A 327 20.80 -6.07 -7.00
C ILE A 327 22.00 -6.34 -7.89
N PHE A 328 22.13 -7.55 -8.45
CA PHE A 328 23.23 -7.89 -9.35
C PHE A 328 23.25 -6.99 -10.59
N ALA A 329 22.10 -6.76 -11.21
CA ALA A 329 21.99 -5.86 -12.35
C ALA A 329 22.36 -4.42 -11.97
N SER A 330 21.88 -3.91 -10.84
CA SER A 330 22.20 -2.56 -10.36
C SER A 330 23.68 -2.38 -10.05
N LEU A 331 24.32 -3.38 -9.45
CA LEU A 331 25.76 -3.34 -9.14
C LEU A 331 26.65 -3.45 -10.38
N LEU A 332 26.18 -4.09 -11.45
CA LEU A 332 26.93 -4.17 -12.71
C LEU A 332 26.86 -2.87 -13.53
N PHE A 333 25.86 -2.03 -13.25
CA PHE A 333 25.65 -0.76 -13.94
C PHE A 333 26.30 0.44 -13.23
N LEU A 334 26.44 0.38 -11.91
CA LEU A 334 27.20 1.34 -11.08
C LEU A 334 28.71 1.10 -11.22
#